data_AF-A0A9X3NMK5-F1
#
_entry.id   AF-A0A9X3NMK5-F1
#
_cell.length_a   1.000
_cell.length_b   1.000
_cell.length_c   1.000
_cell.angle_alpha   90.00
_cell.angle_beta   90.00
_cell.angle_gamma   90.00
#
_symmetry.space_group_name_H-M   'P 1'
#
loop_
_entity.id
_entity.type
_entity.pdbx_description
1 polymer ?
#
loop_
_entity_poly.entity_id
_entity_poly.type
_entity_poly.pdbx_seq_one_letter_code
_entity_poly.pdbx_strand_id
1 'polypeptide(L)'
;MSRPPAMPEATGAGQHGPTAADRSEPRPGRHERADPSAPQRRGRAKHRGASSDTRFEKVLENLGARIRGLQFAEGLPGASEGASARTDVLHQLEDYVLPRVRRPDTPLLIAVAGSTGAGKSTLVNSLVGEQVTTTGVRRPTTNSPVLACNPADVDWFSEASFLPTLPRVRQQGLAMPGKDGMLVLAPSESMPEGVALLDTPDVDSAVSAHHEFAAKFLDAADLWVFVTTSRRYADARVWEFLQVARDRDTSLAVVLSRVPKKGRRQLVEHFGAMLEANGLGGATRFVIPETDQIVRERFKGNTVDPIRDYLADVAGDLVQRDRVSLRTFIGVIDSFRTRVPDLAKQVEVQVEIRRALESAVQSAYESAGAEVDTALSDGSLLSGNLLARWHDIAASGELVRMLRSRGKRKPRGGGDARDRVQALETAVRDSLESLVLTSAERAVERVADRWSDIPGGQDLADRAGGRRLPESFGPRTRDAVAAWQHTVGEMIAADGATKRSVARVADFDKQAFTLVLIVELLGFDAAPGGAGARTSPNRLLKGVFGADSLRNIGNRARNDLRQRIGTLLYEERTRFTDTLAAVKLPDESDAVQLYQATYNLEIAR
;
A
#
# COMPACT_ATOMS: atom_id res chain seq x y z
N MET A 1 25.93 44.72 -25.67
CA MET A 1 25.07 45.58 -26.50
C MET A 1 23.70 44.93 -26.59
N SER A 2 22.55 45.59 -26.45
CA SER A 2 22.26 46.93 -25.88
C SER A 2 20.78 47.01 -25.46
N ARG A 3 20.48 47.69 -24.34
CA ARG A 3 19.15 48.34 -24.15
C ARG A 3 19.05 49.51 -25.14
N PRO A 4 17.86 49.85 -25.67
CA PRO A 4 17.04 50.92 -25.05
C PRO A 4 15.51 50.75 -25.34
N PRO A 5 14.63 51.74 -25.12
CA PRO A 5 14.70 52.92 -24.23
C PRO A 5 13.57 52.94 -23.16
N ALA A 6 13.60 53.97 -22.31
CA ALA A 6 12.44 54.50 -21.58
C ALA A 6 12.35 56.02 -21.84
N MET A 7 11.21 56.67 -21.57
CA MET A 7 10.96 58.13 -21.42
C MET A 7 9.42 58.39 -21.43
N PRO A 8 8.88 59.56 -21.02
CA PRO A 8 9.28 60.41 -19.88
C PRO A 8 8.06 61.01 -19.09
N GLU A 9 8.32 61.75 -17.99
CA GLU A 9 7.57 62.95 -17.50
C GLU A 9 6.05 62.84 -17.18
N ALA A 10 5.36 63.72 -16.44
CA ALA A 10 5.65 64.72 -15.38
C ALA A 10 4.30 64.95 -14.63
N THR A 11 4.13 65.70 -13.52
CA THR A 11 4.94 66.66 -12.74
C THR A 11 4.64 66.39 -11.23
N GLY A 12 4.67 67.26 -10.20
CA GLY A 12 4.97 68.68 -10.00
C GLY A 12 4.86 69.04 -8.49
N ALA A 13 5.30 70.23 -8.07
CA ALA A 13 5.45 70.60 -6.65
C ALA A 13 4.81 71.96 -6.31
N GLY A 14 4.52 72.20 -5.03
CA GLY A 14 4.02 73.48 -4.52
C GLY A 14 4.10 73.58 -3.00
N GLN A 15 4.75 74.64 -2.49
CA GLN A 15 4.80 74.99 -1.06
C GLN A 15 3.78 76.08 -0.74
N HIS A 16 3.45 76.30 0.54
CA HIS A 16 3.48 77.61 1.23
C HIS A 16 2.95 77.51 2.68
N GLY A 17 3.48 78.35 3.57
CA GLY A 17 2.85 78.76 4.85
C GLY A 17 2.62 80.29 4.84
N PRO A 18 2.55 81.02 5.96
CA PRO A 18 2.74 80.61 7.37
C PRO A 18 1.67 81.24 8.32
N THR A 19 2.02 81.54 9.59
CA THR A 19 1.28 82.30 10.65
C THR A 19 0.14 81.57 11.39
N ALA A 20 -0.16 81.83 12.68
CA ALA A 20 0.59 82.42 13.82
C ALA A 20 -0.19 82.22 15.15
N ALA A 21 0.46 82.52 16.31
CA ALA A 21 -0.12 82.73 17.66
C ALA A 21 -0.70 81.49 18.40
N ASP A 22 -0.80 81.44 19.74
CA ASP A 22 -0.09 82.08 20.89
C ASP A 22 -0.53 81.35 22.19
N ARG A 23 0.26 81.42 23.29
CA ARG A 23 -0.04 81.00 24.69
C ARG A 23 -0.16 79.48 24.97
N SER A 24 0.25 78.94 26.12
CA SER A 24 1.06 79.45 27.26
C SER A 24 1.51 78.30 28.17
N GLU A 25 2.72 78.38 28.75
CA GLU A 25 3.09 77.53 29.91
C GLU A 25 2.40 78.03 31.20
N PRO A 26 2.35 77.21 32.29
CA PRO A 26 3.46 77.23 33.24
C PRO A 26 3.86 75.88 33.86
N ARG A 27 5.07 75.86 34.43
CA ARG A 27 5.64 74.89 35.41
C ARG A 27 6.20 75.69 36.61
N PRO A 28 6.65 75.08 37.73
CA PRO A 28 6.50 73.70 38.23
C PRO A 28 5.91 73.61 39.67
N GLY A 29 5.70 72.39 40.20
CA GLY A 29 5.28 72.13 41.59
C GLY A 29 5.82 70.80 42.15
N ARG A 30 6.09 70.74 43.46
CA ARG A 30 6.89 69.69 44.15
C ARG A 30 6.08 68.47 44.66
N HIS A 31 6.77 67.32 44.67
CA HIS A 31 6.66 66.16 45.59
C HIS A 31 5.30 65.51 45.92
N GLU A 32 5.18 64.21 45.59
CA GLU A 32 4.88 63.16 46.60
C GLU A 32 5.48 61.79 46.21
N ARG A 33 5.16 60.68 46.91
CA ARG A 33 5.85 59.37 46.84
C ARG A 33 4.89 58.18 46.54
N ALA A 34 5.50 57.00 46.26
CA ALA A 34 4.88 55.67 46.05
C ALA A 34 4.22 55.46 44.66
N ASP A 35 4.15 54.26 44.07
CA ASP A 35 4.70 52.92 44.40
C ASP A 35 4.98 52.11 43.09
N PRO A 36 5.95 51.17 43.00
CA PRO A 36 6.34 50.55 41.73
C PRO A 36 5.82 49.10 41.53
N SER A 37 4.56 48.91 41.11
CA SER A 37 3.99 47.55 40.93
C SER A 37 2.93 47.39 39.81
N ALA A 38 3.28 47.62 38.54
CA ALA A 38 2.45 47.20 37.38
C ALA A 38 3.24 46.93 36.08
N PRO A 39 3.23 45.71 35.50
CA PRO A 39 3.90 45.42 34.24
C PRO A 39 3.05 45.82 33.01
N GLN A 40 3.66 46.53 32.05
CA GLN A 40 2.98 46.95 30.82
C GLN A 40 2.74 45.80 29.83
N ARG A 41 1.49 45.61 29.39
CA ARG A 41 1.10 44.61 28.39
C ARG A 41 1.71 44.89 27.01
N ARG A 42 2.79 44.18 26.63
CA ARG A 42 3.29 44.11 25.23
C ARG A 42 2.42 43.20 24.34
N GLY A 43 1.17 43.62 24.07
CA GLY A 43 0.23 42.87 23.24
C GLY A 43 0.29 43.22 21.74
N ARG A 44 1.13 42.55 20.94
CA ARG A 44 0.93 42.47 19.47
C ARG A 44 1.61 41.34 18.68
N ALA A 45 2.44 40.48 19.30
CA ALA A 45 3.16 39.42 18.58
C ALA A 45 2.36 38.10 18.36
N LYS A 46 1.43 37.75 19.26
CA LYS A 46 0.86 36.38 19.34
C LYS A 46 0.05 35.89 18.12
N HIS A 47 -0.48 36.77 17.27
CA HIS A 47 -1.37 36.35 16.17
C HIS A 47 -0.68 35.75 14.94
N ARG A 48 0.66 35.81 14.83
CA ARG A 48 1.36 35.25 13.66
C ARG A 48 1.87 33.82 13.84
N GLY A 49 2.14 33.39 15.08
CA GLY A 49 2.58 32.02 15.41
C GLY A 49 1.47 31.00 15.24
N ALA A 50 0.35 31.17 15.97
CA ALA A 50 -0.75 30.20 16.02
C ALA A 50 -1.38 29.83 14.65
N SER A 51 -1.24 30.68 13.62
CA SER A 51 -1.69 30.38 12.24
C SER A 51 -0.66 29.60 11.41
N SER A 52 0.60 29.54 11.85
CA SER A 52 1.66 28.70 11.29
C SER A 52 1.58 27.31 11.91
N ASP A 53 1.47 27.23 13.24
CA ASP A 53 1.43 25.99 14.01
C ASP A 53 0.24 25.11 13.56
N THR A 54 -0.95 25.71 13.45
CA THR A 54 -2.17 25.05 12.94
C THR A 54 -2.18 24.80 11.41
N ARG A 55 -1.18 25.28 10.67
CA ARG A 55 -0.93 24.86 9.27
C ARG A 55 0.00 23.66 9.24
N PHE A 56 1.07 23.67 10.04
CA PHE A 56 2.03 22.57 10.15
C PHE A 56 1.37 21.29 10.69
N GLU A 57 0.58 21.41 11.76
CA GLU A 57 -0.23 20.31 12.31
C GLU A 57 -1.10 19.66 11.22
N LYS A 58 -1.83 20.46 10.43
CA LYS A 58 -2.68 19.93 9.35
C LYS A 58 -1.89 19.26 8.23
N VAL A 59 -0.66 19.67 7.95
CA VAL A 59 0.19 19.00 6.96
C VAL A 59 0.61 17.61 7.48
N LEU A 60 0.96 17.50 8.77
CA LEU A 60 1.25 16.24 9.44
C LEU A 60 0.02 15.33 9.53
N GLU A 61 -1.16 15.85 9.89
CA GLU A 61 -2.42 15.09 9.91
C GLU A 61 -2.78 14.54 8.53
N ASN A 62 -2.59 15.34 7.46
CA ASN A 62 -2.79 14.89 6.08
C ASN A 62 -1.77 13.84 5.65
N LEU A 63 -0.50 13.96 6.05
CA LEU A 63 0.53 12.93 5.81
C LEU A 63 0.13 11.60 6.49
N GLY A 64 -0.25 11.66 7.77
CA GLY A 64 -0.70 10.49 8.52
C GLY A 64 -1.97 9.86 7.95
N ALA A 65 -2.95 10.66 7.53
CA ALA A 65 -4.15 10.17 6.87
C ALA A 65 -3.84 9.41 5.56
N ARG A 66 -2.91 9.92 4.73
CA ARG A 66 -2.46 9.24 3.51
C ARG A 66 -1.75 7.93 3.82
N ILE A 67 -0.74 7.95 4.69
CA ILE A 67 0.03 6.75 5.05
C ILE A 67 -0.86 5.68 5.70
N ARG A 68 -1.85 6.08 6.51
CA ARG A 68 -2.83 5.16 7.11
C ARG A 68 -3.76 4.53 6.06
N GLY A 69 -4.07 5.23 4.97
CA GLY A 69 -4.84 4.74 3.84
C GLY A 69 -4.14 3.68 3.00
N LEU A 70 -2.80 3.68 2.95
CA LEU A 70 -2.02 2.69 2.21
C LEU A 70 -2.32 1.26 2.68
N GLN A 71 -2.45 0.34 1.73
CA GLN A 71 -2.56 -1.10 1.95
C GLN A 71 -1.49 -1.83 1.13
N PHE A 72 -1.04 -2.98 1.62
CA PHE A 72 0.02 -3.79 1.01
C PHE A 72 -0.45 -5.25 0.96
N ALA A 73 -0.23 -5.91 -0.17
CA ALA A 73 -0.72 -7.27 -0.40
C ALA A 73 0.34 -8.30 0.04
N GLU A 74 0.12 -8.95 1.19
CA GLU A 74 1.01 -9.99 1.72
C GLU A 74 1.35 -11.06 0.67
N GLY A 75 2.62 -11.44 0.61
CA GLY A 75 3.18 -12.39 -0.36
C GLY A 75 3.73 -11.74 -1.64
N LEU A 76 3.27 -10.54 -2.02
CA LEU A 76 3.80 -9.82 -3.19
C LEU A 76 5.06 -8.99 -2.85
N PRO A 77 5.99 -8.78 -3.81
CA PRO A 77 7.20 -7.98 -3.57
C PRO A 77 6.93 -6.55 -3.05
N GLY A 78 7.75 -6.08 -2.11
CA GLY A 78 7.62 -4.77 -1.47
C GLY A 78 6.53 -4.68 -0.40
N ALA A 79 5.70 -5.72 -0.21
CA ALA A 79 4.60 -5.68 0.75
C ALA A 79 5.08 -5.71 2.21
N SER A 80 6.11 -6.49 2.53
CA SER A 80 6.62 -6.61 3.91
C SER A 80 7.40 -5.35 4.32
N GLU A 81 8.26 -4.88 3.41
CA GLU A 81 9.06 -3.68 3.53
C GLU A 81 8.15 -2.44 3.63
N GLY A 82 7.15 -2.35 2.75
CA GLY A 82 6.15 -1.29 2.75
C GLY A 82 5.28 -1.29 4.00
N ALA A 83 4.83 -2.47 4.47
CA ALA A 83 4.04 -2.58 5.70
C ALA A 83 4.84 -2.17 6.96
N SER A 84 6.13 -2.54 7.05
CA SER A 84 7.01 -2.05 8.12
C SER A 84 7.19 -0.54 8.03
N ALA A 85 7.68 -0.02 6.90
CA ALA A 85 7.95 1.41 6.74
C ALA A 85 6.71 2.29 6.98
N ARG A 86 5.53 1.84 6.53
CA ARG A 86 4.22 2.46 6.82
C ARG A 86 3.97 2.54 8.33
N THR A 87 4.21 1.45 9.05
CA THR A 87 3.99 1.34 10.49
C THR A 87 5.00 2.18 11.27
N ASP A 88 6.28 2.11 10.91
CA ASP A 88 7.39 2.85 11.54
C ASP A 88 7.29 4.37 11.36
N VAL A 89 6.69 4.85 10.27
CA VAL A 89 6.40 6.27 10.05
C VAL A 89 5.11 6.69 10.75
N LEU A 90 4.07 5.84 10.78
CA LEU A 90 2.82 6.15 11.50
C LEU A 90 3.02 6.24 13.01
N HIS A 91 3.66 5.27 13.66
CA HIS A 91 3.91 5.34 15.11
C HIS A 91 4.66 6.63 15.47
N GLN A 92 5.77 6.93 14.79
CA GLN A 92 6.55 8.12 15.10
C GLN A 92 5.80 9.44 14.82
N LEU A 93 4.92 9.46 13.82
CA LEU A 93 4.06 10.61 13.52
C LEU A 93 2.94 10.80 14.55
N GLU A 94 2.28 9.71 14.97
CA GLU A 94 1.11 9.72 15.86
C GLU A 94 1.46 9.76 17.35
N ASP A 95 2.54 9.08 17.77
CA ASP A 95 2.95 8.92 19.17
C ASP A 95 4.05 9.92 19.62
N TYR A 96 4.81 10.52 18.68
CA TYR A 96 5.83 11.54 18.99
C TYR A 96 5.49 12.92 18.38
N VAL A 97 5.47 13.02 17.05
CA VAL A 97 5.45 14.33 16.36
C VAL A 97 4.14 15.10 16.61
N LEU A 98 2.97 14.50 16.38
CA LEU A 98 1.68 15.17 16.56
C LEU A 98 1.41 15.58 18.03
N PRO A 99 1.67 14.75 19.05
CA PRO A 99 1.61 15.16 20.46
C PRO A 99 2.50 16.36 20.76
N ARG A 100 3.73 16.39 20.24
CA ARG A 100 4.70 17.48 20.47
C ARG A 100 4.26 18.80 19.86
N VAL A 101 3.69 18.78 18.63
CA VAL A 101 3.10 19.95 17.97
C VAL A 101 1.88 20.47 18.71
N ARG A 102 1.00 19.58 19.19
CA ARG A 102 -0.22 19.93 19.94
C ARG A 102 0.05 20.46 21.34
N ARG A 103 1.14 20.03 21.98
CA ARG A 103 1.54 20.44 23.35
C ARG A 103 3.04 20.70 23.45
N PRO A 104 3.51 21.92 23.14
CA PRO A 104 4.92 22.30 23.22
C PRO A 104 5.54 22.16 24.63
N ASP A 105 4.74 22.26 25.70
CA ASP A 105 5.23 22.20 27.10
C ASP A 105 5.42 20.76 27.63
N THR A 106 5.26 19.75 26.76
CA THR A 106 5.36 18.31 27.05
C THR A 106 6.62 17.91 27.84
N PRO A 107 6.51 17.05 28.88
CA PRO A 107 7.65 16.49 29.60
C PRO A 107 8.64 15.77 28.69
N LEU A 108 9.94 15.92 28.95
CA LEU A 108 11.01 15.25 28.20
C LEU A 108 11.02 13.75 28.53
N LEU A 109 10.85 12.88 27.52
CA LEU A 109 10.91 11.43 27.73
C LEU A 109 12.31 10.87 27.45
N ILE A 110 12.92 10.28 28.47
CA ILE A 110 14.23 9.64 28.40
C ILE A 110 14.05 8.11 28.45
N ALA A 111 14.32 7.42 27.35
CA ALA A 111 14.22 5.97 27.27
C ALA A 111 15.58 5.29 27.56
N VAL A 112 15.63 4.45 28.59
CA VAL A 112 16.80 3.63 28.94
C VAL A 112 16.67 2.26 28.28
N ALA A 113 17.46 2.04 27.22
CA ALA A 113 17.41 0.84 26.38
C ALA A 113 18.76 0.12 26.33
N GLY A 114 18.81 -1.04 25.65
CA GLY A 114 20.02 -1.87 25.54
C GLY A 114 19.97 -3.23 26.24
N SER A 115 21.12 -3.89 26.29
CA SER A 115 21.22 -5.37 26.34
C SER A 115 20.84 -6.04 27.68
N THR A 116 20.44 -7.33 27.61
CA THR A 116 19.99 -8.16 28.74
C THR A 116 21.05 -8.20 29.83
N GLY A 117 20.65 -7.74 31.02
CA GLY A 117 21.53 -7.69 32.19
C GLY A 117 22.65 -6.64 32.10
N ALA A 118 22.61 -5.69 31.16
CA ALA A 118 23.57 -4.56 31.13
C ALA A 118 23.47 -3.64 32.37
N GLY A 119 22.35 -3.71 33.09
CA GLY A 119 22.08 -2.95 34.31
C GLY A 119 21.12 -1.78 34.13
N LYS A 120 20.21 -1.82 33.13
CA LYS A 120 19.23 -0.75 32.87
C LYS A 120 18.41 -0.38 34.10
N SER A 121 17.67 -1.35 34.66
CA SER A 121 16.84 -1.16 35.85
C SER A 121 17.65 -0.72 37.08
N THR A 122 18.90 -1.20 37.21
CA THR A 122 19.86 -0.75 38.24
C THR A 122 20.25 0.72 38.05
N LEU A 123 20.49 1.15 36.80
CA LEU A 123 20.79 2.53 36.45
C LEU A 123 19.57 3.42 36.69
N VAL A 124 18.37 3.02 36.25
CA VAL A 124 17.11 3.74 36.49
C VAL A 124 16.87 3.97 37.98
N ASN A 125 16.87 2.92 38.81
CA ASN A 125 16.74 3.06 40.26
C ASN A 125 17.85 3.96 40.88
N SER A 126 19.04 3.97 40.30
CA SER A 126 20.15 4.80 40.78
C SER A 126 19.99 6.28 40.39
N LEU A 127 19.44 6.56 39.21
CA LEU A 127 19.14 7.90 38.72
C LEU A 127 17.97 8.51 39.47
N VAL A 128 16.81 7.83 39.51
CA VAL A 128 15.56 8.29 40.16
C VAL A 128 15.76 8.55 41.65
N GLY A 129 16.62 7.77 42.33
CA GLY A 129 16.88 7.97 43.76
C GLY A 129 16.14 6.99 44.68
N GLU A 130 15.32 6.10 44.14
CA GLU A 130 14.61 5.03 44.85
C GLU A 130 14.47 3.75 44.00
N GLN A 131 13.73 2.74 44.49
CA GLN A 131 13.51 1.48 43.77
C GLN A 131 12.14 1.52 43.08
N VAL A 132 12.11 1.94 41.81
CA VAL A 132 10.90 2.04 40.98
C VAL A 132 10.70 0.81 40.08
N THR A 133 11.79 0.20 39.60
CA THR A 133 11.82 -0.99 38.74
C THR A 133 12.55 -2.15 39.46
N THR A 134 12.28 -3.41 39.09
CA THR A 134 12.82 -4.59 39.78
C THR A 134 14.03 -5.20 39.04
N THR A 135 15.16 -5.40 39.71
CA THR A 135 16.37 -5.99 39.09
C THR A 135 16.36 -7.52 39.18
N GLY A 136 15.67 -8.15 38.24
CA GLY A 136 15.52 -9.60 38.22
C GLY A 136 16.82 -10.40 37.96
N VAL A 137 16.98 -11.52 38.69
CA VAL A 137 18.17 -12.39 38.65
C VAL A 137 18.02 -13.56 37.65
N ARG A 138 16.79 -13.98 37.33
CA ARG A 138 16.50 -15.01 36.31
C ARG A 138 16.10 -14.33 34.99
N ARG A 139 16.86 -14.55 33.91
CA ARG A 139 16.54 -13.95 32.59
C ARG A 139 15.32 -14.61 31.94
N PRO A 140 14.49 -13.88 31.16
CA PRO A 140 14.36 -12.42 31.08
C PRO A 140 13.47 -11.89 32.23
N THR A 141 13.58 -10.60 32.57
CA THR A 141 12.86 -10.04 33.74
C THR A 141 12.20 -8.67 33.57
N THR A 142 12.48 -7.91 32.50
CA THR A 142 11.76 -6.66 32.21
C THR A 142 10.66 -6.93 31.18
N ASN A 143 9.58 -7.59 31.62
CA ASN A 143 8.40 -7.88 30.79
C ASN A 143 7.44 -6.68 30.66
N SER A 144 7.49 -5.77 31.63
CA SER A 144 6.71 -4.53 31.67
C SER A 144 7.66 -3.34 31.78
N PRO A 145 7.55 -2.32 30.92
CA PRO A 145 8.28 -1.07 31.05
C PRO A 145 7.79 -0.26 32.25
N VAL A 146 8.71 0.46 32.87
CA VAL A 146 8.44 1.30 34.06
C VAL A 146 8.82 2.75 33.74
N LEU A 147 7.84 3.65 33.79
CA LEU A 147 8.00 5.08 33.57
C LEU A 147 7.99 5.82 34.90
N ALA A 148 9.17 6.26 35.34
CA ALA A 148 9.33 7.15 36.48
C ALA A 148 9.12 8.61 36.04
N CYS A 149 8.28 9.35 36.76
CA CYS A 149 7.96 10.75 36.48
C CYS A 149 7.62 11.50 37.78
N ASN A 150 7.66 12.83 37.76
CA ASN A 150 7.18 13.63 38.89
C ASN A 150 5.64 13.49 39.04
N PRO A 151 5.08 13.47 40.27
CA PRO A 151 3.64 13.46 40.51
C PRO A 151 2.81 14.51 39.72
N ALA A 152 3.39 15.66 39.38
CA ALA A 152 2.75 16.70 38.58
C ALA A 152 2.56 16.31 37.09
N ASP A 153 3.45 15.47 36.54
CA ASP A 153 3.46 15.09 35.12
C ASP A 153 2.60 13.85 34.81
N VAL A 154 2.13 13.13 35.82
CA VAL A 154 1.49 11.80 35.69
C VAL A 154 0.24 11.82 34.78
N ASP A 155 -0.47 12.95 34.73
CA ASP A 155 -1.65 13.11 33.88
C ASP A 155 -1.29 13.42 32.41
N TRP A 156 -0.06 13.86 32.10
CA TRP A 156 0.46 13.85 30.73
C TRP A 156 0.70 12.41 30.24
N PHE A 157 1.24 11.54 31.11
CA PHE A 157 1.43 10.11 30.83
C PHE A 157 0.13 9.28 30.95
N SER A 158 -1.04 9.90 30.80
CA SER A 158 -2.36 9.25 30.81
C SER A 158 -2.74 8.62 29.45
N GLU A 159 -3.69 7.67 29.47
CA GLU A 159 -4.17 6.95 28.27
C GLU A 159 -4.76 7.86 27.19
N ALA A 160 -5.22 9.06 27.56
CA ALA A 160 -5.75 10.05 26.63
C ALA A 160 -4.67 10.95 25.96
N SER A 161 -3.40 10.85 26.36
CA SER A 161 -2.36 11.83 25.99
C SER A 161 -1.04 11.25 25.50
N PHE A 162 -0.65 10.04 25.93
CA PHE A 162 0.62 9.41 25.56
C PHE A 162 0.44 7.93 25.26
N LEU A 163 0.88 7.45 24.09
CA LEU A 163 0.75 6.05 23.64
C LEU A 163 -0.66 5.47 23.91
N PRO A 164 -1.73 6.02 23.29
CA PRO A 164 -3.13 5.71 23.65
C PRO A 164 -3.55 4.26 23.38
N THR A 165 -2.76 3.53 22.57
CA THR A 165 -2.96 2.10 22.28
C THR A 165 -2.45 1.17 23.39
N LEU A 166 -1.76 1.71 24.41
CA LEU A 166 -1.10 0.93 25.46
C LEU A 166 -1.78 1.09 26.83
N PRO A 167 -2.33 -0.01 27.40
CA PRO A 167 -2.95 0.01 28.73
C PRO A 167 -1.91 0.22 29.83
N ARG A 168 -2.25 0.97 30.89
CA ARG A 168 -1.31 1.27 31.98
C ARG A 168 -1.84 1.06 33.39
N VAL A 169 -0.90 0.87 34.31
CA VAL A 169 -1.14 0.70 35.74
C VAL A 169 -0.33 1.74 36.50
N ARG A 170 -0.98 2.56 37.35
CA ARG A 170 -0.29 3.43 38.31
C ARG A 170 0.19 2.57 39.48
N GLN A 171 1.50 2.52 39.72
CA GLN A 171 2.08 1.85 40.88
C GLN A 171 1.76 2.63 42.16
N GLN A 172 1.51 1.92 43.26
CA GLN A 172 1.33 2.50 44.59
C GLN A 172 2.32 1.84 45.54
N GLY A 173 3.36 2.58 45.95
CA GLY A 173 4.44 2.08 46.78
C GLY A 173 5.54 1.33 46.00
N LEU A 174 6.03 0.23 46.59
CA LEU A 174 7.21 -0.51 46.14
C LEU A 174 7.11 -1.02 44.70
N ALA A 175 8.27 -1.17 44.04
CA ALA A 175 8.41 -1.77 42.71
C ALA A 175 7.70 -3.13 42.61
N MET A 176 6.69 -3.21 41.75
CA MET A 176 5.91 -4.41 41.49
C MET A 176 6.21 -4.95 40.08
N PRO A 177 6.27 -6.29 39.88
CA PRO A 177 6.19 -6.85 38.54
C PRO A 177 4.87 -6.42 37.89
N GLY A 178 4.95 -5.76 36.74
CA GLY A 178 3.77 -5.42 35.95
C GLY A 178 3.13 -6.68 35.35
N LYS A 179 1.97 -6.49 34.70
CA LYS A 179 1.44 -7.51 33.78
C LYS A 179 2.14 -7.36 32.43
N ASP A 180 2.36 -8.49 31.75
CA ASP A 180 2.94 -8.51 30.40
C ASP A 180 2.12 -7.58 29.48
N GLY A 181 2.82 -6.72 28.72
CA GLY A 181 2.17 -5.78 27.80
C GLY A 181 1.47 -4.56 28.43
N MET A 182 1.71 -4.25 29.71
CA MET A 182 1.22 -3.02 30.35
C MET A 182 2.36 -2.06 30.71
N LEU A 183 2.12 -0.75 30.56
CA LEU A 183 3.02 0.31 31.05
C LEU A 183 2.80 0.55 32.55
N VAL A 184 3.87 0.52 33.35
CA VAL A 184 3.80 0.87 34.78
C VAL A 184 4.20 2.33 34.97
N LEU A 185 3.31 3.16 35.52
CA LEU A 185 3.61 4.53 35.92
C LEU A 185 4.07 4.54 37.38
N ALA A 186 5.30 4.99 37.63
CA ALA A 186 5.91 5.09 38.95
C ALA A 186 6.13 6.57 39.34
N PRO A 187 5.13 7.25 39.93
CA PRO A 187 5.27 8.64 40.34
C PRO A 187 6.26 8.76 41.51
N SER A 188 7.20 9.70 41.42
CA SER A 188 8.29 9.88 42.38
C SER A 188 8.57 11.35 42.66
N GLU A 189 8.53 11.76 43.93
CA GLU A 189 8.95 13.11 44.36
C GLU A 189 10.45 13.37 44.14
N SER A 190 11.25 12.34 43.86
CA SER A 190 12.68 12.48 43.53
C SER A 190 12.93 12.78 42.05
N MET A 191 11.91 12.69 41.19
CA MET A 191 12.01 13.10 39.79
C MET A 191 11.79 14.62 39.64
N PRO A 192 12.61 15.33 38.84
CA PRO A 192 12.35 16.73 38.52
C PRO A 192 11.09 16.86 37.64
N GLU A 193 10.37 17.97 37.82
CA GLU A 193 9.18 18.30 37.01
C GLU A 193 9.54 18.44 35.51
N GLY A 194 8.66 17.94 34.65
CA GLY A 194 8.81 18.02 33.21
C GLY A 194 9.82 17.03 32.61
N VAL A 195 10.23 15.99 33.34
CA VAL A 195 11.10 14.92 32.84
C VAL A 195 10.60 13.54 33.31
N ALA A 196 10.61 12.57 32.41
CA ALA A 196 10.34 11.16 32.71
C ALA A 196 11.50 10.25 32.28
N LEU A 197 11.75 9.22 33.07
CA LEU A 197 12.75 8.19 32.82
C LEU A 197 12.08 6.82 32.67
N LEU A 198 12.30 6.17 31.54
CA LEU A 198 11.61 4.95 31.13
C LEU A 198 12.56 3.76 31.04
N ASP A 199 12.39 2.77 31.91
CA ASP A 199 13.09 1.47 31.83
C ASP A 199 12.41 0.61 30.74
N THR A 200 13.05 0.41 29.58
CA THR A 200 12.48 -0.41 28.50
C THR A 200 12.80 -1.90 28.69
N PRO A 201 12.02 -2.82 28.10
CA PRO A 201 12.41 -4.22 27.95
C PRO A 201 13.80 -4.41 27.32
N ASP A 202 14.35 -5.61 27.46
CA ASP A 202 15.59 -6.03 26.81
C ASP A 202 15.45 -6.08 25.27
N VAL A 203 16.13 -5.18 24.57
CA VAL A 203 16.08 -5.07 23.10
C VAL A 203 16.77 -6.26 22.39
N ASP A 204 17.65 -6.98 23.10
CA ASP A 204 18.24 -8.25 22.67
C ASP A 204 17.50 -9.48 23.24
N SER A 205 16.27 -9.33 23.74
CA SER A 205 15.39 -10.46 24.06
C SER A 205 15.19 -11.36 22.84
N ALA A 206 15.01 -12.67 23.05
CA ALA A 206 14.67 -13.62 21.99
C ALA A 206 13.16 -13.67 21.69
N VAL A 207 12.34 -12.94 22.44
CA VAL A 207 10.88 -12.87 22.28
C VAL A 207 10.53 -11.66 21.41
N SER A 208 9.98 -11.88 20.21
CA SER A 208 9.64 -10.81 19.25
C SER A 208 8.75 -9.73 19.86
N ALA A 209 7.71 -10.14 20.59
CA ALA A 209 6.80 -9.24 21.27
C ALA A 209 7.52 -8.25 22.21
N HIS A 210 8.63 -8.62 22.86
CA HIS A 210 9.37 -7.70 23.74
C HIS A 210 10.17 -6.66 22.93
N HIS A 211 10.64 -7.03 21.73
CA HIS A 211 11.33 -6.12 20.81
C HIS A 211 10.37 -5.11 20.20
N GLU A 212 9.22 -5.57 19.69
CA GLU A 212 8.11 -4.72 19.19
C GLU A 212 7.61 -3.76 20.28
N PHE A 213 7.50 -4.24 21.53
CA PHE A 213 7.11 -3.40 22.66
C PHE A 213 8.15 -2.30 22.92
N ALA A 214 9.43 -2.66 23.03
CA ALA A 214 10.50 -1.71 23.27
C ALA A 214 10.61 -0.65 22.16
N ALA A 215 10.44 -1.04 20.88
CA ALA A 215 10.47 -0.14 19.74
C ALA A 215 9.48 1.04 19.89
N LYS A 216 8.20 0.76 20.21
CA LYS A 216 7.17 1.80 20.39
C LYS A 216 7.51 2.85 21.44
N PHE A 217 8.16 2.45 22.53
CA PHE A 217 8.60 3.37 23.58
C PHE A 217 9.79 4.24 23.16
N LEU A 218 10.58 3.76 22.20
CA LEU A 218 11.73 4.45 21.64
C LEU A 218 11.34 5.37 20.49
N ASP A 219 10.32 5.00 19.70
CA ASP A 219 9.66 5.86 18.72
C ASP A 219 9.17 7.18 19.35
N ALA A 220 8.72 7.11 20.61
CA ALA A 220 8.10 8.20 21.36
C ALA A 220 9.05 8.99 22.31
N ALA A 221 10.35 8.68 22.33
CA ALA A 221 11.30 9.25 23.31
C ALA A 221 12.20 10.35 22.75
N ASP A 222 12.34 11.46 23.49
CA ASP A 222 13.22 12.59 23.12
C ASP A 222 14.71 12.26 23.22
N LEU A 223 15.12 11.41 24.17
CA LEU A 223 16.51 11.05 24.44
C LEU A 223 16.63 9.55 24.72
N TRP A 224 17.50 8.87 23.99
CA TRP A 224 17.83 7.47 24.22
C TRP A 224 19.11 7.36 25.07
N VAL A 225 19.05 6.62 26.17
CA VAL A 225 20.20 6.26 27.02
C VAL A 225 20.47 4.76 26.82
N PHE A 226 21.38 4.45 25.89
CA PHE A 226 21.67 3.08 25.51
C PHE A 226 22.75 2.45 26.40
N VAL A 227 22.41 1.36 27.10
CA VAL A 227 23.29 0.68 28.06
C VAL A 227 23.77 -0.66 27.48
N THR A 228 25.08 -0.78 27.29
CA THR A 228 25.73 -2.04 26.88
C THR A 228 26.91 -2.35 27.79
N THR A 229 27.37 -3.62 27.80
CA THR A 229 28.48 -4.03 28.68
C THR A 229 29.81 -4.04 27.94
N SER A 230 30.90 -3.95 28.71
CA SER A 230 32.28 -4.20 28.26
C SER A 230 32.53 -5.53 27.52
N ARG A 231 31.56 -6.46 27.55
CA ARG A 231 31.61 -7.76 26.85
C ARG A 231 30.61 -7.91 25.70
N ARG A 232 29.71 -6.93 25.48
CA ARG A 232 28.62 -6.97 24.48
C ARG A 232 28.55 -5.77 23.54
N TYR A 233 29.36 -4.74 23.74
CA TYR A 233 29.35 -3.54 22.89
C TYR A 233 29.68 -3.80 21.40
N ALA A 234 30.19 -4.98 21.06
CA ALA A 234 30.50 -5.42 19.71
C ALA A 234 29.48 -6.44 19.13
N ASP A 235 28.41 -6.77 19.85
CA ASP A 235 27.38 -7.72 19.41
C ASP A 235 26.57 -7.13 18.23
N ALA A 236 26.26 -7.90 17.18
CA ALA A 236 25.56 -7.39 15.99
C ALA A 236 24.24 -6.67 16.32
N ARG A 237 23.43 -7.25 17.23
CA ARG A 237 22.14 -6.71 17.69
C ARG A 237 22.25 -5.40 18.48
N VAL A 238 23.44 -5.10 19.02
CA VAL A 238 23.74 -3.77 19.60
C VAL A 238 23.93 -2.74 18.49
N TRP A 239 24.54 -3.12 17.36
CA TRP A 239 24.76 -2.22 16.23
C TRP A 239 23.52 -2.04 15.35
N GLU A 240 22.71 -3.08 15.16
CA GLU A 240 21.36 -2.98 14.56
C GLU A 240 20.52 -1.92 15.28
N PHE A 241 20.46 -1.99 16.62
CA PHE A 241 19.75 -1.00 17.44
C PHE A 241 20.32 0.42 17.31
N LEU A 242 21.64 0.56 17.34
CA LEU A 242 22.32 1.85 17.22
C LEU A 242 22.17 2.46 15.81
N GLN A 243 22.03 1.65 14.77
CA GLN A 243 21.67 2.10 13.42
C GLN A 243 20.25 2.65 13.38
N VAL A 244 19.27 1.98 14.00
CA VAL A 244 17.90 2.51 14.12
C VAL A 244 17.86 3.86 14.86
N ALA A 245 18.70 4.06 15.89
CA ALA A 245 18.83 5.35 16.58
C ALA A 245 19.33 6.47 15.64
N ARG A 246 20.34 6.15 14.82
CA ARG A 246 20.96 7.06 13.84
C ARG A 246 20.03 7.40 12.68
N ASP A 247 19.34 6.40 12.12
CA ASP A 247 18.54 6.54 10.90
C ASP A 247 17.20 7.26 11.16
N ARG A 248 16.91 7.54 12.44
CA ARG A 248 15.82 8.40 12.93
C ARG A 248 16.31 9.77 13.44
N ASP A 249 17.63 10.03 13.39
CA ASP A 249 18.35 11.19 13.96
C ASP A 249 17.91 11.56 15.40
N THR A 250 17.72 10.54 16.24
CA THR A 250 17.28 10.72 17.63
C THR A 250 18.46 11.04 18.55
N SER A 251 18.26 11.93 19.53
CA SER A 251 19.27 12.25 20.53
C SER A 251 19.73 10.98 21.28
N LEU A 252 21.03 10.67 21.20
CA LEU A 252 21.62 9.48 21.80
C LEU A 252 22.69 9.79 22.84
N ALA A 253 22.60 9.12 23.98
CA ALA A 253 23.67 8.91 24.95
C ALA A 253 23.97 7.41 25.07
N VAL A 254 25.24 7.06 25.26
CA VAL A 254 25.74 5.67 25.30
C VAL A 254 26.52 5.41 26.59
N VAL A 255 26.10 4.38 27.33
CA VAL A 255 26.64 3.98 28.63
C VAL A 255 27.33 2.62 28.49
N LEU A 256 28.66 2.61 28.55
CA LEU A 256 29.44 1.38 28.60
C LEU A 256 29.59 0.92 30.06
N SER A 257 28.88 -0.13 30.43
CA SER A 257 28.82 -0.64 31.80
C SER A 257 29.77 -1.81 32.07
N ARG A 258 30.05 -2.04 33.36
CA ARG A 258 30.94 -3.11 33.87
C ARG A 258 32.34 -3.04 33.25
N VAL A 259 32.92 -1.84 33.12
CA VAL A 259 34.24 -1.66 32.52
C VAL A 259 35.35 -2.00 33.53
N PRO A 260 36.17 -3.03 33.27
CA PRO A 260 37.21 -3.47 34.20
C PRO A 260 38.26 -2.37 34.45
N LYS A 261 39.04 -2.52 35.53
CA LYS A 261 40.17 -1.59 35.81
C LYS A 261 41.33 -1.81 34.83
N LYS A 262 41.66 -3.06 34.51
CA LYS A 262 42.67 -3.45 33.51
C LYS A 262 42.07 -3.31 32.09
N GLY A 263 42.80 -2.69 31.16
CA GLY A 263 42.36 -2.54 29.76
C GLY A 263 41.29 -1.46 29.51
N ARG A 264 40.94 -0.66 30.54
CA ARG A 264 39.88 0.36 30.46
C ARG A 264 40.05 1.33 29.29
N ARG A 265 41.26 1.87 29.10
CA ARG A 265 41.53 2.88 28.08
C ARG A 265 41.28 2.30 26.69
N GLN A 266 41.87 1.13 26.42
CA GLN A 266 41.73 0.40 25.15
C GLN A 266 40.26 0.05 24.83
N LEU A 267 39.47 -0.35 25.83
CA LEU A 267 38.04 -0.64 25.64
C LEU A 267 37.22 0.61 25.27
N VAL A 268 37.51 1.75 25.92
CA VAL A 268 36.82 3.03 25.65
C VAL A 268 37.28 3.64 24.32
N GLU A 269 38.57 3.57 24.02
CA GLU A 269 39.17 3.94 22.73
C GLU A 269 38.54 3.13 21.58
N HIS A 270 38.45 1.81 21.73
CA HIS A 270 37.86 0.93 20.70
C HIS A 270 36.35 1.15 20.52
N PHE A 271 35.57 1.25 21.60
CA PHE A 271 34.13 1.54 21.50
C PHE A 271 33.87 2.93 20.89
N GLY A 272 34.71 3.92 21.22
CA GLY A 272 34.70 5.24 20.59
C GLY A 272 34.92 5.17 19.07
N ALA A 273 35.95 4.46 18.63
CA ALA A 273 36.25 4.27 17.21
C ALA A 273 35.12 3.54 16.46
N MET A 274 34.46 2.54 17.08
CA MET A 274 33.31 1.87 16.48
C MET A 274 32.09 2.80 16.33
N LEU A 275 31.82 3.66 17.32
CA LEU A 275 30.75 4.66 17.23
C LEU A 275 31.04 5.69 16.12
N GLU A 276 32.27 6.20 16.07
CA GLU A 276 32.73 7.17 15.07
C GLU A 276 32.63 6.56 13.65
N ALA A 277 33.06 5.32 13.44
CA ALA A 277 32.95 4.61 12.16
C ALA A 277 31.50 4.34 11.70
N ASN A 278 30.52 4.32 12.60
CA ASN A 278 29.10 4.13 12.29
C ASN A 278 28.31 5.45 12.16
N GLY A 279 28.97 6.62 12.32
CA GLY A 279 28.33 7.95 12.28
C GLY A 279 27.81 8.46 13.63
N LEU A 280 28.06 7.74 14.73
CA LEU A 280 27.57 8.03 16.09
C LEU A 280 28.60 8.71 17.00
N GLY A 281 29.71 9.22 16.45
CA GLY A 281 30.79 9.85 17.22
C GLY A 281 30.37 11.08 18.04
N GLY A 282 29.24 11.72 17.69
CA GLY A 282 28.65 12.85 18.42
C GLY A 282 27.78 12.47 19.62
N ALA A 283 27.56 11.18 19.90
CA ALA A 283 26.75 10.73 21.04
C ALA A 283 27.48 10.94 22.38
N THR A 284 26.73 11.29 23.43
CA THR A 284 27.30 11.52 24.78
C THR A 284 27.77 10.18 25.37
N ARG A 285 29.07 10.06 25.72
CA ARG A 285 29.70 8.80 26.14
C ARG A 285 29.92 8.74 27.66
N PHE A 286 29.37 7.71 28.30
CA PHE A 286 29.51 7.43 29.74
C PHE A 286 30.13 6.05 30.01
N VAL A 287 30.83 5.92 31.14
CA VAL A 287 31.55 4.69 31.52
C VAL A 287 31.22 4.33 32.98
N ILE A 288 30.51 3.22 33.19
CA ILE A 288 30.27 2.67 34.53
C ILE A 288 31.32 1.57 34.79
N PRO A 289 32.16 1.70 35.84
CA PRO A 289 33.18 0.69 36.16
C PRO A 289 32.55 -0.64 36.60
N GLU A 290 33.29 -1.74 36.45
CA GLU A 290 32.96 -2.99 37.13
C GLU A 290 33.08 -2.78 38.65
N THR A 291 31.98 -2.98 39.37
CA THR A 291 31.82 -2.66 40.80
C THR A 291 30.92 -3.68 41.49
N ASP A 292 31.25 -3.98 42.74
CA ASP A 292 30.50 -4.79 43.69
C ASP A 292 29.53 -3.95 44.55
N GLN A 293 29.62 -2.63 44.46
CA GLN A 293 28.93 -1.68 45.33
C GLN A 293 27.46 -1.44 44.91
N ILE A 294 26.68 -2.53 44.76
CA ILE A 294 25.24 -2.50 44.48
C ILE A 294 24.48 -2.92 45.73
N VAL A 295 23.56 -2.07 46.22
CA VAL A 295 22.74 -2.32 47.42
C VAL A 295 21.32 -1.77 47.19
N ARG A 296 20.30 -2.55 47.57
CA ARG A 296 18.88 -2.26 47.25
C ARG A 296 18.70 -1.92 45.76
N GLU A 297 19.23 -2.79 44.90
CA GLU A 297 19.11 -2.72 43.44
C GLU A 297 19.69 -1.45 42.79
N ARG A 298 20.60 -0.75 43.50
CA ARG A 298 21.17 0.55 43.11
C ARG A 298 22.67 0.61 43.31
N PHE A 299 23.36 1.37 42.47
CA PHE A 299 24.77 1.72 42.65
C PHE A 299 24.94 2.64 43.88
N LYS A 300 25.95 2.35 44.71
CA LYS A 300 26.39 3.25 45.78
C LYS A 300 27.40 4.29 45.29
N GLY A 301 27.48 5.38 46.04
CA GLY A 301 28.44 6.46 45.83
C GLY A 301 28.28 7.16 44.48
N ASN A 302 29.28 7.96 44.12
CA ASN A 302 29.28 8.84 42.95
C ASN A 302 29.41 8.11 41.59
N THR A 303 29.02 6.84 41.53
CA THR A 303 29.24 5.93 40.38
C THR A 303 28.42 6.31 39.15
N VAL A 304 27.24 6.92 39.36
CA VAL A 304 26.33 7.37 38.29
C VAL A 304 26.23 8.89 38.19
N ASP A 305 26.96 9.64 39.02
CA ASP A 305 26.84 11.10 39.11
C ASP A 305 27.07 11.77 37.75
N PRO A 306 28.08 11.44 36.92
CA PRO A 306 28.21 12.05 35.59
C PRO A 306 27.00 11.85 34.66
N ILE A 307 26.21 10.79 34.87
CA ILE A 307 24.95 10.56 34.13
C ILE A 307 23.81 11.36 34.78
N ARG A 308 23.72 11.38 36.12
CA ARG A 308 22.72 12.19 36.84
C ARG A 308 22.91 13.67 36.55
N ASP A 309 24.14 14.18 36.64
CA ASP A 309 24.49 15.57 36.41
C ASP A 309 24.14 15.99 34.98
N TYR A 310 24.48 15.17 33.98
CA TYR A 310 24.06 15.40 32.59
C TYR A 310 22.54 15.42 32.41
N LEU A 311 21.82 14.50 33.05
CA LEU A 311 20.35 14.50 32.99
C LEU A 311 19.73 15.63 33.82
N ALA A 312 20.39 16.12 34.87
CA ALA A 312 19.98 17.26 35.66
C ALA A 312 20.22 18.59 34.94
N ASP A 313 21.32 18.74 34.20
CA ASP A 313 21.56 19.87 33.29
C ASP A 313 20.49 19.91 32.18
N VAL A 314 20.13 18.75 31.63
CA VAL A 314 19.07 18.60 30.62
C VAL A 314 17.66 18.80 31.20
N ALA A 315 17.44 18.57 32.49
CA ALA A 315 16.15 18.75 33.15
C ALA A 315 15.92 20.16 33.72
N GLY A 316 16.94 20.71 34.39
CA GLY A 316 16.85 21.92 35.21
C GLY A 316 17.04 23.23 34.44
N ASP A 317 17.71 23.20 33.29
CA ASP A 317 17.71 24.31 32.34
C ASP A 317 16.64 24.06 31.26
N LEU A 318 15.56 24.84 31.31
CA LEU A 318 14.50 24.85 30.29
C LEU A 318 15.08 24.99 28.88
N VAL A 319 16.18 25.74 28.71
CA VAL A 319 16.84 25.92 27.41
C VAL A 319 17.56 24.65 26.95
N GLN A 320 18.13 23.83 27.84
CA GLN A 320 18.66 22.52 27.44
C GLN A 320 17.54 21.50 27.18
N ARG A 321 16.46 21.49 27.99
CA ARG A 321 15.30 20.63 27.78
C ARG A 321 14.66 20.87 26.40
N ASP A 322 14.37 22.13 26.09
CA ASP A 322 13.84 22.55 24.80
C ASP A 322 14.83 22.22 23.68
N ARG A 323 16.13 22.42 23.87
CA ARG A 323 17.15 22.11 22.87
C ARG A 323 17.28 20.61 22.56
N VAL A 324 17.21 19.73 23.55
CA VAL A 324 17.28 18.27 23.32
C VAL A 324 16.02 17.80 22.58
N SER A 325 14.85 18.21 23.04
CA SER A 325 13.57 17.84 22.44
C SER A 325 13.41 18.43 21.03
N LEU A 326 13.73 19.72 20.82
CA LEU A 326 13.71 20.35 19.51
C LEU A 326 14.73 19.75 18.54
N ARG A 327 15.91 19.32 19.01
CA ARG A 327 16.87 18.58 18.17
C ARG A 327 16.27 17.27 17.68
N THR A 328 15.76 16.43 18.59
CA THR A 328 15.14 15.15 18.21
C THR A 328 13.92 15.37 17.32
N PHE A 329 13.07 16.36 17.61
CA PHE A 329 11.94 16.73 16.76
C PHE A 329 12.36 17.12 15.33
N ILE A 330 13.40 17.96 15.18
CA ILE A 330 13.94 18.33 13.87
C ILE A 330 14.54 17.10 13.15
N GLY A 331 15.31 16.28 13.85
CA GLY A 331 15.92 15.06 13.30
C GLY A 331 14.89 14.05 12.79
N VAL A 332 13.81 13.83 13.56
CA VAL A 332 12.67 13.00 13.15
C VAL A 332 12.01 13.54 11.87
N ILE A 333 11.75 14.85 11.80
CA ILE A 333 11.17 15.51 10.62
C ILE A 333 12.11 15.44 9.40
N ASP A 334 13.43 15.57 9.60
CA ASP A 334 14.41 15.36 8.52
C ASP A 334 14.48 13.88 8.08
N SER A 335 14.33 12.91 8.99
CA SER A 335 14.30 11.47 8.65
C SER A 335 13.17 11.12 7.67
N PHE A 336 12.02 11.80 7.78
CA PHE A 336 10.87 11.61 6.88
C PHE A 336 11.17 12.01 5.43
N ARG A 337 12.17 12.86 5.18
CA ARG A 337 12.61 13.27 3.82
C ARG A 337 13.27 12.12 3.05
N THR A 338 13.74 11.09 3.75
CA THR A 338 14.23 9.83 3.17
C THR A 338 13.17 8.74 3.27
N ARG A 339 12.59 8.55 4.47
CA ARG A 339 11.70 7.42 4.78
C ARG A 339 10.32 7.49 4.10
N VAL A 340 9.76 8.67 3.84
CA VAL A 340 8.48 8.79 3.11
C VAL A 340 8.67 8.51 1.61
N PRO A 341 9.71 9.02 0.92
CA PRO A 341 10.09 8.54 -0.41
C PRO A 341 10.43 7.04 -0.49
N ASP A 342 11.11 6.46 0.51
CA ASP A 342 11.40 5.03 0.50
C ASP A 342 10.14 4.17 0.66
N LEU A 343 9.16 4.62 1.45
CA LEU A 343 7.82 4.04 1.49
C LEU A 343 7.09 4.20 0.14
N ALA A 344 7.19 5.36 -0.52
CA ALA A 344 6.59 5.59 -1.83
C ALA A 344 7.14 4.65 -2.90
N LYS A 345 8.44 4.29 -2.87
CA LYS A 345 9.02 3.26 -3.74
C LYS A 345 8.40 1.87 -3.53
N GLN A 346 8.06 1.50 -2.30
CA GLN A 346 7.37 0.21 -2.05
C GLN A 346 5.93 0.24 -2.57
N VAL A 347 5.27 1.40 -2.54
CA VAL A 347 3.98 1.61 -3.21
C VAL A 347 4.11 1.49 -4.72
N GLU A 348 5.12 2.13 -5.35
CA GLU A 348 5.41 2.00 -6.78
C GLU A 348 5.60 0.53 -7.21
N VAL A 349 6.36 -0.26 -6.45
CA VAL A 349 6.55 -1.70 -6.73
C VAL A 349 5.20 -2.44 -6.76
N GLN A 350 4.31 -2.20 -5.79
CA GLN A 350 2.98 -2.81 -5.75
C GLN A 350 2.07 -2.32 -6.90
N VAL A 351 2.21 -1.06 -7.33
CA VAL A 351 1.49 -0.48 -8.47
C VAL A 351 1.92 -1.14 -9.79
N GLU A 352 3.22 -1.32 -10.02
CA GLU A 352 3.72 -2.01 -11.22
C GLU A 352 3.32 -3.49 -11.23
N ILE A 353 3.31 -4.17 -10.07
CA ILE A 353 2.77 -5.52 -9.93
C ILE A 353 1.28 -5.55 -10.30
N ARG A 354 0.47 -4.61 -9.80
CA ARG A 354 -0.95 -4.50 -10.15
C ARG A 354 -1.14 -4.36 -11.66
N ARG A 355 -0.45 -3.41 -12.30
CA ARG A 355 -0.48 -3.21 -13.76
C ARG A 355 -0.06 -4.48 -14.52
N ALA A 356 0.97 -5.20 -14.05
CA ALA A 356 1.43 -6.44 -14.69
C ALA A 356 0.38 -7.57 -14.59
N LEU A 357 -0.25 -7.74 -13.43
CA LEU A 357 -1.32 -8.73 -13.21
C LEU A 357 -2.57 -8.41 -14.07
N GLU A 358 -2.98 -7.13 -14.12
CA GLU A 358 -4.09 -6.64 -14.95
C GLU A 358 -3.79 -6.79 -16.45
N SER A 359 -2.57 -6.43 -16.89
CA SER A 359 -2.12 -6.56 -18.27
C SER A 359 -2.04 -8.04 -18.71
N ALA A 360 -1.60 -8.94 -17.82
CA ALA A 360 -1.61 -10.38 -18.06
C ALA A 360 -3.04 -10.90 -18.33
N VAL A 361 -4.01 -10.50 -17.51
CA VAL A 361 -5.43 -10.81 -17.70
C VAL A 361 -5.96 -10.25 -19.02
N GLN A 362 -5.77 -8.96 -19.28
CA GLN A 362 -6.30 -8.33 -20.50
C GLN A 362 -5.72 -8.98 -21.77
N SER A 363 -4.39 -9.11 -21.83
CA SER A 363 -3.66 -9.69 -22.96
C SER A 363 -4.06 -11.15 -23.25
N ALA A 364 -4.33 -11.95 -22.21
CA ALA A 364 -4.73 -13.35 -22.37
C ALA A 364 -6.12 -13.50 -23.01
N TYR A 365 -7.11 -12.71 -22.54
CA TYR A 365 -8.49 -12.77 -23.05
C TYR A 365 -8.66 -12.07 -24.41
N GLU A 366 -7.91 -11.00 -24.68
CA GLU A 366 -7.81 -10.42 -26.03
C GLU A 366 -7.24 -11.43 -27.04
N SER A 367 -6.18 -12.16 -26.66
CA SER A 367 -5.58 -13.21 -27.49
C SER A 367 -6.57 -14.33 -27.78
N ALA A 368 -7.34 -14.79 -26.78
CA ALA A 368 -8.37 -15.81 -26.97
C ALA A 368 -9.51 -15.33 -27.90
N GLY A 369 -9.93 -14.07 -27.80
CA GLY A 369 -10.88 -13.49 -28.76
C GLY A 369 -10.34 -13.47 -30.19
N ALA A 370 -9.06 -13.11 -30.36
CA ALA A 370 -8.39 -13.09 -31.65
C ALA A 370 -8.16 -14.50 -32.24
N GLU A 371 -7.87 -15.51 -31.42
CA GLU A 371 -7.82 -16.92 -31.83
C GLU A 371 -9.17 -17.38 -32.39
N VAL A 372 -10.27 -17.07 -31.70
CA VAL A 372 -11.63 -17.40 -32.16
C VAL A 372 -11.98 -16.66 -33.47
N ASP A 373 -11.73 -15.35 -33.55
CA ASP A 373 -11.95 -14.55 -34.77
C ASP A 373 -11.21 -15.12 -35.99
N THR A 374 -9.96 -15.57 -35.77
CA THR A 374 -9.11 -16.14 -36.82
C THR A 374 -9.68 -17.48 -37.27
N ALA A 375 -10.01 -18.37 -36.33
CA ALA A 375 -10.53 -19.71 -36.63
C ALA A 375 -11.93 -19.70 -37.29
N LEU A 376 -12.73 -18.66 -37.05
CA LEU A 376 -14.00 -18.39 -37.74
C LEU A 376 -13.82 -17.86 -39.17
N SER A 377 -12.60 -17.41 -39.53
CA SER A 377 -12.30 -16.70 -40.77
C SER A 377 -11.43 -17.50 -41.75
N ASP A 378 -10.52 -18.34 -41.23
CA ASP A 378 -9.53 -19.09 -42.02
C ASP A 378 -9.98 -20.47 -42.50
N GLY A 379 -11.11 -20.98 -42.00
CA GLY A 379 -11.63 -22.31 -42.34
C GLY A 379 -11.08 -23.46 -41.49
N SER A 380 -10.25 -23.20 -40.46
CA SER A 380 -9.65 -24.22 -39.59
C SER A 380 -10.68 -25.07 -38.84
N LEU A 381 -11.82 -24.48 -38.47
CA LEU A 381 -12.99 -25.18 -37.92
C LEU A 381 -13.58 -26.23 -38.87
N LEU A 382 -13.46 -26.04 -40.18
CA LEU A 382 -13.96 -26.94 -41.21
C LEU A 382 -12.91 -28.01 -41.54
N SER A 383 -12.43 -28.68 -40.50
CA SER A 383 -11.49 -29.80 -40.54
C SER A 383 -12.07 -31.04 -39.85
N GLY A 384 -11.46 -32.21 -40.08
CA GLY A 384 -11.85 -33.47 -39.43
C GLY A 384 -13.34 -33.83 -39.59
N ASN A 385 -14.03 -34.05 -38.46
CA ASN A 385 -15.41 -34.51 -38.41
C ASN A 385 -16.38 -33.57 -39.14
N LEU A 386 -16.29 -32.25 -38.94
CA LEU A 386 -17.24 -31.30 -39.53
C LEU A 386 -17.16 -31.29 -41.07
N LEU A 387 -15.94 -31.30 -41.62
CA LEU A 387 -15.73 -31.43 -43.07
C LEU A 387 -16.21 -32.79 -43.61
N ALA A 388 -16.03 -33.87 -42.86
CA ALA A 388 -16.52 -35.19 -43.23
C ALA A 388 -18.06 -35.25 -43.28
N ARG A 389 -18.76 -34.68 -42.28
CA ARG A 389 -20.24 -34.58 -42.27
C ARG A 389 -20.77 -33.70 -43.41
N TRP A 390 -20.08 -32.59 -43.70
CA TRP A 390 -20.42 -31.77 -44.86
C TRP A 390 -20.25 -32.54 -46.18
N HIS A 391 -19.14 -33.26 -46.36
CA HIS A 391 -18.88 -34.04 -47.58
C HIS A 391 -19.87 -35.18 -47.79
N ASP A 392 -20.27 -35.90 -46.74
CA ASP A 392 -21.29 -36.96 -46.81
C ASP A 392 -22.62 -36.42 -47.37
N ILE A 393 -23.13 -35.32 -46.81
CA ILE A 393 -24.39 -34.69 -47.20
C ILE A 393 -24.29 -33.99 -48.56
N ALA A 394 -23.13 -33.45 -48.91
CA ALA A 394 -22.87 -32.88 -50.23
C ALA A 394 -22.78 -33.96 -51.32
N ALA A 395 -22.19 -35.12 -51.02
CA ALA A 395 -22.05 -36.24 -51.94
C ALA A 395 -23.37 -37.01 -52.16
N SER A 396 -24.21 -37.14 -51.13
CA SER A 396 -25.54 -37.76 -51.27
C SER A 396 -26.50 -36.95 -52.15
N GLY A 397 -26.20 -35.66 -52.35
CA GLY A 397 -27.03 -34.71 -53.10
C GLY A 397 -28.34 -34.37 -52.38
N GLU A 398 -28.51 -34.77 -51.12
CA GLU A 398 -29.77 -34.62 -50.39
C GLU A 398 -30.05 -33.17 -50.01
N LEU A 399 -29.01 -32.37 -49.70
CA LEU A 399 -29.15 -30.91 -49.61
C LEU A 399 -29.77 -30.34 -50.89
N VAL A 400 -29.28 -30.72 -52.07
CA VAL A 400 -29.81 -30.24 -53.35
C VAL A 400 -31.26 -30.71 -53.59
N ARG A 401 -31.70 -31.82 -52.96
CA ARG A 401 -33.12 -32.24 -52.97
C ARG A 401 -33.97 -31.43 -51.99
N MET A 402 -33.51 -31.17 -50.77
CA MET A 402 -34.22 -30.35 -49.77
C MET A 402 -34.36 -28.90 -50.26
N LEU A 403 -33.26 -28.31 -50.75
CA LEU A 403 -33.19 -26.97 -51.35
C LEU A 403 -33.96 -26.85 -52.71
N ARG A 404 -34.56 -27.96 -53.18
CA ARG A 404 -35.44 -28.01 -54.38
C ARG A 404 -36.79 -28.67 -54.08
N SER A 405 -37.14 -28.86 -52.81
CA SER A 405 -38.46 -29.35 -52.37
C SER A 405 -39.57 -28.54 -53.04
N ARG A 406 -40.48 -29.22 -53.75
CA ARG A 406 -41.55 -28.59 -54.52
C ARG A 406 -42.78 -29.49 -54.56
N GLY A 407 -43.67 -29.30 -53.59
CA GLY A 407 -45.00 -29.89 -53.56
C GLY A 407 -45.14 -31.25 -52.85
N LYS A 408 -46.41 -31.62 -52.64
CA LYS A 408 -46.91 -32.68 -51.75
C LYS A 408 -46.56 -34.12 -52.17
N ARG A 409 -45.28 -34.53 -52.11
CA ARG A 409 -44.86 -35.94 -52.09
C ARG A 409 -43.88 -36.21 -50.96
N LYS A 410 -44.36 -36.89 -49.90
CA LYS A 410 -43.54 -37.32 -48.75
C LYS A 410 -42.42 -38.26 -49.26
N PRO A 411 -41.13 -37.93 -49.07
CA PRO A 411 -40.04 -38.75 -49.61
C PRO A 411 -39.91 -40.06 -48.84
N ARG A 412 -39.94 -41.19 -49.56
CA ARG A 412 -39.42 -42.47 -49.04
C ARG A 412 -37.92 -42.29 -48.81
N GLY A 413 -37.45 -42.52 -47.58
CA GLY A 413 -36.06 -42.28 -47.17
C GLY A 413 -35.82 -40.99 -46.36
N GLY A 414 -36.82 -40.13 -46.15
CA GLY A 414 -36.66 -38.85 -45.44
C GLY A 414 -36.38 -38.89 -43.92
N GLY A 415 -35.96 -40.03 -43.37
CA GLY A 415 -35.45 -40.16 -42.00
C GLY A 415 -33.95 -39.91 -41.98
N ASP A 416 -33.19 -40.84 -42.57
CA ASP A 416 -31.74 -40.79 -42.80
C ASP A 416 -31.24 -39.40 -43.24
N ALA A 417 -31.89 -38.77 -44.23
CA ALA A 417 -31.55 -37.42 -44.68
C ALA A 417 -31.69 -36.32 -43.61
N ARG A 418 -32.65 -36.45 -42.68
CA ARG A 418 -32.80 -35.55 -41.51
C ARG A 418 -31.80 -35.89 -40.41
N ASP A 419 -31.56 -37.17 -40.17
CA ASP A 419 -30.62 -37.64 -39.14
C ASP A 419 -29.20 -37.15 -39.46
N ARG A 420 -28.81 -37.14 -40.74
CA ARG A 420 -27.57 -36.52 -41.24
C ARG A 420 -27.54 -35.00 -41.05
N VAL A 421 -28.63 -34.29 -41.36
CA VAL A 421 -28.74 -32.83 -41.15
C VAL A 421 -28.60 -32.47 -39.67
N GLN A 422 -29.22 -33.24 -38.77
CA GLN A 422 -29.06 -33.07 -37.33
C GLN A 422 -27.63 -33.39 -36.87
N ALA A 423 -26.98 -34.41 -37.44
CA ALA A 423 -25.58 -34.72 -37.16
C ALA A 423 -24.61 -33.62 -37.62
N LEU A 424 -24.93 -32.89 -38.71
CA LEU A 424 -24.19 -31.68 -39.11
C LEU A 424 -24.42 -30.51 -38.14
N GLU A 425 -25.66 -30.28 -37.69
CA GLU A 425 -25.99 -29.25 -36.70
C GLU A 425 -25.22 -29.46 -35.37
N THR A 426 -25.18 -30.72 -34.91
CA THR A 426 -24.40 -31.12 -33.74
C THR A 426 -22.90 -30.96 -33.99
N ALA A 427 -22.35 -31.46 -35.11
CA ALA A 427 -20.93 -31.31 -35.41
C ALA A 427 -20.47 -29.83 -35.51
N VAL A 428 -21.32 -28.93 -36.02
CA VAL A 428 -21.11 -27.48 -35.99
C VAL A 428 -21.06 -26.97 -34.54
N ARG A 429 -22.05 -27.35 -33.71
CA ARG A 429 -22.14 -26.92 -32.31
C ARG A 429 -20.93 -27.38 -31.51
N ASP A 430 -20.59 -28.66 -31.60
CA ASP A 430 -19.44 -29.28 -30.92
C ASP A 430 -18.12 -28.60 -31.32
N SER A 431 -17.94 -28.25 -32.60
CA SER A 431 -16.72 -27.58 -33.08
C SER A 431 -16.55 -26.15 -32.53
N LEU A 432 -17.66 -25.41 -32.42
CA LEU A 432 -17.67 -24.06 -31.86
C LEU A 432 -17.52 -24.08 -30.34
N GLU A 433 -18.19 -25.02 -29.67
CA GLU A 433 -18.05 -25.24 -28.23
C GLU A 433 -16.61 -25.61 -27.86
N SER A 434 -15.99 -26.55 -28.60
CA SER A 434 -14.59 -26.94 -28.40
C SER A 434 -13.62 -25.79 -28.69
N LEU A 435 -13.84 -24.97 -29.72
CA LEU A 435 -12.98 -23.81 -30.00
C LEU A 435 -13.03 -22.78 -28.87
N VAL A 436 -14.23 -22.43 -28.39
CA VAL A 436 -14.39 -21.44 -27.32
C VAL A 436 -13.84 -21.96 -26.00
N LEU A 437 -14.10 -23.23 -25.66
CA LEU A 437 -13.50 -23.90 -24.49
C LEU A 437 -11.98 -23.84 -24.55
N THR A 438 -11.35 -24.39 -25.58
CA THR A 438 -9.88 -24.44 -25.67
C THR A 438 -9.23 -23.06 -25.76
N SER A 439 -9.91 -22.06 -26.33
CA SER A 439 -9.41 -20.67 -26.32
C SER A 439 -9.47 -20.05 -24.92
N ALA A 440 -10.53 -20.34 -24.14
CA ALA A 440 -10.69 -19.87 -22.77
C ALA A 440 -9.80 -20.63 -21.77
N GLU A 441 -9.59 -21.94 -21.96
CA GLU A 441 -8.62 -22.75 -21.21
C GLU A 441 -7.21 -22.16 -21.35
N ARG A 442 -6.77 -21.89 -22.58
CA ARG A 442 -5.49 -21.21 -22.86
C ARG A 442 -5.41 -19.81 -22.25
N ALA A 443 -6.52 -19.07 -22.19
CA ALA A 443 -6.54 -17.76 -21.53
C ALA A 443 -6.26 -17.91 -20.03
N VAL A 444 -6.95 -18.83 -19.35
CA VAL A 444 -6.75 -19.14 -17.93
C VAL A 444 -5.35 -19.65 -17.64
N GLU A 445 -4.79 -20.53 -18.48
CA GLU A 445 -3.40 -21.00 -18.36
C GLU A 445 -2.40 -19.84 -18.46
N ARG A 446 -2.51 -18.99 -19.50
CA ARG A 446 -1.62 -17.83 -19.71
C ARG A 446 -1.67 -16.82 -18.56
N VAL A 447 -2.84 -16.62 -17.94
CA VAL A 447 -2.96 -15.77 -16.75
C VAL A 447 -2.24 -16.42 -15.57
N ALA A 448 -2.51 -17.70 -15.29
CA ALA A 448 -1.90 -18.42 -14.19
C ALA A 448 -0.37 -18.55 -14.33
N ASP A 449 0.15 -18.73 -15.55
CA ASP A 449 1.59 -18.74 -15.83
C ASP A 449 2.20 -17.36 -15.53
N ARG A 450 1.72 -16.29 -16.16
CA ARG A 450 2.23 -14.92 -15.95
C ARG A 450 2.07 -14.42 -14.52
N TRP A 451 1.06 -14.89 -13.79
CA TRP A 451 0.90 -14.60 -12.37
C TRP A 451 1.88 -15.43 -11.51
N SER A 452 2.21 -16.67 -11.89
CA SER A 452 3.21 -17.49 -11.20
C SER A 452 4.66 -17.03 -11.40
N ASP A 453 4.95 -16.26 -12.45
CA ASP A 453 6.25 -15.55 -12.63
C ASP A 453 6.49 -14.48 -11.54
N ILE A 454 5.43 -14.02 -10.86
CA ILE A 454 5.49 -13.00 -9.79
C ILE A 454 5.43 -13.71 -8.43
N PRO A 455 6.37 -13.43 -7.49
CA PRO A 455 6.29 -13.96 -6.12
C PRO A 455 4.94 -13.65 -5.46
N GLY A 456 4.29 -14.66 -4.89
CA GLY A 456 2.94 -14.55 -4.32
C GLY A 456 1.78 -14.48 -5.33
N GLY A 457 2.04 -14.34 -6.63
CA GLY A 457 0.99 -14.28 -7.66
C GLY A 457 0.28 -15.61 -7.92
N GLN A 458 0.90 -16.76 -7.59
CA GLN A 458 0.22 -18.06 -7.63
C GLN A 458 -0.96 -18.11 -6.65
N ASP A 459 -0.79 -17.65 -5.40
CA ASP A 459 -1.87 -17.58 -4.40
C ASP A 459 -3.05 -16.73 -4.89
N LEU A 460 -2.77 -15.68 -5.67
CA LEU A 460 -3.82 -14.87 -6.30
C LEU A 460 -4.53 -15.64 -7.42
N ALA A 461 -3.79 -16.40 -8.23
CA ALA A 461 -4.37 -17.21 -9.30
C ALA A 461 -5.29 -18.30 -8.72
N ASP A 462 -4.86 -18.98 -7.66
CA ASP A 462 -5.65 -20.01 -6.98
C ASP A 462 -6.90 -19.41 -6.27
N ARG A 463 -6.79 -18.22 -5.67
CA ARG A 463 -7.97 -17.45 -5.18
C ARG A 463 -8.96 -17.09 -6.30
N ALA A 464 -8.47 -16.83 -7.50
CA ALA A 464 -9.30 -16.58 -8.70
C ALA A 464 -9.85 -17.86 -9.36
N GLY A 465 -9.79 -19.02 -8.71
CA GLY A 465 -10.27 -20.31 -9.23
C GLY A 465 -9.19 -21.18 -9.91
N GLY A 466 -7.94 -20.72 -9.92
CA GLY A 466 -6.77 -21.46 -10.42
C GLY A 466 -6.80 -21.70 -11.93
N ARG A 467 -6.04 -22.72 -12.36
CA ARG A 467 -5.81 -23.10 -13.78
C ARG A 467 -7.01 -23.75 -14.49
N ARG A 468 -8.25 -23.55 -14.04
CA ARG A 468 -9.45 -24.19 -14.61
C ARG A 468 -10.58 -23.20 -14.90
N LEU A 469 -11.39 -23.51 -15.91
CA LEU A 469 -12.69 -22.86 -16.13
C LEU A 469 -13.73 -23.37 -15.11
N PRO A 470 -14.77 -22.58 -14.79
CA PRO A 470 -15.90 -23.02 -13.99
C PRO A 470 -16.71 -24.10 -14.72
N GLU A 471 -17.28 -25.04 -13.97
CA GLU A 471 -18.12 -26.11 -14.54
C GLU A 471 -19.33 -25.58 -15.34
N SER A 472 -19.77 -24.35 -15.06
CA SER A 472 -20.83 -23.66 -15.79
C SER A 472 -20.42 -23.06 -17.14
N PHE A 473 -19.12 -22.88 -17.43
CA PHE A 473 -18.67 -22.23 -18.66
C PHE A 473 -19.00 -23.04 -19.93
N GLY A 474 -18.83 -24.38 -19.88
CA GLY A 474 -19.22 -25.28 -20.97
C GLY A 474 -20.70 -25.22 -21.32
N PRO A 475 -21.63 -25.46 -20.36
CA PRO A 475 -23.06 -25.28 -20.56
C PRO A 475 -23.44 -23.89 -21.11
N ARG A 476 -22.89 -22.80 -20.56
CA ARG A 476 -23.16 -21.44 -21.03
C ARG A 476 -22.67 -21.21 -22.47
N THR A 477 -21.53 -21.80 -22.84
CA THR A 477 -21.01 -21.78 -24.22
C THR A 477 -21.95 -22.54 -25.16
N ARG A 478 -22.41 -23.73 -24.78
CA ARG A 478 -23.37 -24.54 -25.55
C ARG A 478 -24.68 -23.79 -25.79
N ASP A 479 -25.24 -23.17 -24.75
CA ASP A 479 -26.47 -22.38 -24.83
C ASP A 479 -26.29 -21.13 -25.71
N ALA A 480 -25.15 -20.44 -25.62
CA ALA A 480 -24.84 -19.28 -26.46
C ALA A 480 -24.71 -19.66 -27.95
N VAL A 481 -24.06 -20.78 -28.27
CA VAL A 481 -23.93 -21.31 -29.64
C VAL A 481 -25.28 -21.79 -30.17
N ALA A 482 -26.09 -22.48 -29.35
CA ALA A 482 -27.44 -22.92 -29.75
C ALA A 482 -28.38 -21.73 -30.00
N ALA A 483 -28.35 -20.70 -29.14
CA ALA A 483 -29.11 -19.47 -29.32
C ALA A 483 -28.67 -18.71 -30.58
N TRP A 484 -27.36 -18.65 -30.87
CA TRP A 484 -26.86 -18.11 -32.14
C TRP A 484 -27.37 -18.89 -33.36
N GLN A 485 -27.26 -20.23 -33.36
CA GLN A 485 -27.78 -21.08 -34.44
C GLN A 485 -29.28 -20.81 -34.71
N HIS A 486 -30.06 -20.60 -33.64
CA HIS A 486 -31.48 -20.22 -33.74
C HIS A 486 -31.65 -18.84 -34.41
N THR A 487 -30.97 -17.81 -33.90
CA THR A 487 -31.06 -16.44 -34.43
C THR A 487 -30.61 -16.36 -35.91
N VAL A 488 -29.61 -17.13 -36.35
CA VAL A 488 -29.25 -17.21 -37.79
C VAL A 488 -30.40 -17.77 -38.63
N GLY A 489 -31.12 -18.77 -38.14
CA GLY A 489 -32.32 -19.30 -38.79
C GLY A 489 -33.46 -18.28 -38.87
N GLU A 490 -33.63 -17.44 -37.85
CA GLU A 490 -34.58 -16.32 -37.86
C GLU A 490 -34.18 -15.24 -38.87
N MET A 491 -32.90 -14.86 -38.96
CA MET A 491 -32.41 -13.87 -39.93
C MET A 491 -32.71 -14.32 -41.38
N ILE A 492 -32.52 -15.60 -41.69
CA ILE A 492 -32.84 -16.18 -43.01
C ILE A 492 -34.35 -16.15 -43.26
N ALA A 493 -35.16 -16.51 -42.27
CA ALA A 493 -36.62 -16.50 -42.39
C ALA A 493 -37.17 -15.07 -42.60
N ALA A 494 -36.58 -14.06 -41.95
CA ALA A 494 -36.99 -12.67 -42.06
C ALA A 494 -36.63 -12.05 -43.43
N ASP A 495 -35.37 -12.17 -43.91
CA ASP A 495 -34.99 -11.64 -45.23
C ASP A 495 -35.80 -12.34 -46.34
N GLY A 496 -36.07 -13.65 -46.17
CA GLY A 496 -36.88 -14.44 -47.09
C GLY A 496 -38.34 -13.97 -47.21
N ALA A 497 -38.91 -13.34 -46.18
CA ALA A 497 -40.29 -12.84 -46.23
C ALA A 497 -40.45 -11.54 -47.06
N THR A 498 -39.38 -10.75 -47.21
CA THR A 498 -39.49 -9.36 -47.71
C THR A 498 -39.42 -9.20 -49.24
N LYS A 499 -38.90 -10.18 -49.98
CA LYS A 499 -38.71 -10.10 -51.43
C LYS A 499 -39.81 -10.84 -52.19
N ARG A 500 -40.51 -10.15 -53.11
CA ARG A 500 -41.57 -10.75 -53.97
C ARG A 500 -41.10 -11.95 -54.83
N SER A 501 -39.82 -12.05 -55.15
CA SER A 501 -39.22 -13.23 -55.81
C SER A 501 -39.20 -14.48 -54.93
N VAL A 502 -39.23 -14.30 -53.60
CA VAL A 502 -39.06 -15.33 -52.57
C VAL A 502 -40.43 -15.87 -52.09
N ALA A 503 -41.55 -15.36 -52.61
CA ALA A 503 -42.89 -15.96 -52.43
C ALA A 503 -43.03 -17.41 -52.97
N ARG A 504 -42.02 -17.91 -53.70
CA ARG A 504 -41.88 -19.33 -54.12
C ARG A 504 -41.09 -20.22 -53.14
N VAL A 505 -40.69 -19.70 -51.97
CA VAL A 505 -39.67 -20.29 -51.08
C VAL A 505 -40.27 -20.78 -49.74
N ALA A 506 -41.60 -20.70 -49.59
CA ALA A 506 -42.33 -21.19 -48.40
C ALA A 506 -42.39 -22.73 -48.26
N ASP A 507 -41.83 -23.50 -49.21
CA ASP A 507 -41.97 -24.96 -49.35
C ASP A 507 -40.66 -25.73 -49.03
N PHE A 508 -39.66 -25.05 -48.44
CA PHE A 508 -38.31 -25.56 -48.16
C PHE A 508 -38.03 -25.83 -46.69
N ASP A 509 -37.05 -26.70 -46.44
CA ASP A 509 -36.52 -26.97 -45.11
C ASP A 509 -35.61 -25.82 -44.64
N LYS A 510 -36.00 -25.16 -43.54
CA LYS A 510 -35.27 -24.02 -42.97
C LYS A 510 -33.93 -24.44 -42.35
N GLN A 511 -33.87 -25.60 -41.68
CA GLN A 511 -32.66 -26.04 -40.98
C GLN A 511 -31.53 -26.30 -41.99
N ALA A 512 -31.86 -26.90 -43.14
CA ALA A 512 -30.91 -27.10 -44.24
C ALA A 512 -30.27 -25.78 -44.73
N PHE A 513 -31.06 -24.73 -44.96
CA PHE A 513 -30.52 -23.42 -45.37
C PHE A 513 -29.65 -22.77 -44.29
N THR A 514 -30.07 -22.84 -43.02
CA THR A 514 -29.29 -22.32 -41.88
C THR A 514 -27.92 -22.97 -41.80
N LEU A 515 -27.83 -24.30 -41.96
CA LEU A 515 -26.56 -25.03 -41.87
C LEU A 515 -25.65 -24.78 -43.08
N VAL A 516 -26.21 -24.66 -44.29
CA VAL A 516 -25.42 -24.27 -45.48
C VAL A 516 -24.84 -22.86 -45.32
N LEU A 517 -25.59 -21.92 -44.72
CA LEU A 517 -25.05 -20.60 -44.40
C LEU A 517 -24.02 -20.64 -43.26
N ILE A 518 -24.21 -21.45 -42.22
CA ILE A 518 -23.22 -21.57 -41.15
C ILE A 518 -21.91 -22.16 -41.69
N VAL A 519 -21.94 -23.23 -42.49
CA VAL A 519 -20.72 -23.79 -43.10
C VAL A 519 -20.01 -22.76 -44.01
N GLU A 520 -20.74 -21.95 -44.77
CA GLU A 520 -20.17 -20.79 -45.49
C GLU A 520 -19.50 -19.78 -44.54
N LEU A 521 -20.15 -19.47 -43.41
CA LEU A 521 -19.67 -18.49 -42.44
C LEU A 521 -18.41 -18.92 -41.69
N LEU A 522 -18.24 -20.23 -41.46
CA LEU A 522 -17.05 -20.83 -40.85
C LEU A 522 -15.85 -20.94 -41.82
N GLY A 523 -15.90 -20.28 -42.98
CA GLY A 523 -14.74 -20.15 -43.88
C GLY A 523 -14.59 -21.24 -44.94
N PHE A 524 -15.69 -21.84 -45.43
CA PHE A 524 -15.60 -22.99 -46.35
C PHE A 524 -14.75 -22.74 -47.60
N ASP A 525 -14.87 -21.58 -48.24
CA ASP A 525 -14.07 -21.26 -49.44
C ASP A 525 -12.55 -21.10 -49.14
N ALA A 526 -12.14 -21.00 -47.86
CA ALA A 526 -10.74 -20.98 -47.40
C ALA A 526 -10.24 -22.37 -46.91
N ALA A 527 -11.14 -23.25 -46.47
CA ALA A 527 -10.80 -24.55 -45.91
C ALA A 527 -10.14 -25.51 -46.94
N PRO A 528 -9.25 -26.43 -46.52
CA PRO A 528 -8.60 -27.38 -47.42
C PRO A 528 -9.60 -28.26 -48.20
N GLY A 529 -9.67 -28.05 -49.51
CA GLY A 529 -10.59 -28.76 -50.42
C GLY A 529 -11.92 -28.04 -50.69
N GLY A 530 -12.22 -26.93 -50.00
CA GLY A 530 -13.38 -26.09 -50.31
C GLY A 530 -13.20 -25.27 -51.59
N ALA A 531 -12.01 -24.71 -51.78
CA ALA A 531 -11.63 -23.95 -52.97
C ALA A 531 -11.82 -24.78 -54.27
N GLY A 532 -12.82 -24.42 -55.07
CA GLY A 532 -13.14 -25.07 -56.34
C GLY A 532 -14.15 -26.23 -56.25
N ALA A 533 -14.67 -26.55 -55.06
CA ALA A 533 -15.65 -27.62 -54.87
C ALA A 533 -16.88 -27.47 -55.80
N ARG A 534 -17.31 -28.58 -56.42
CA ARG A 534 -18.48 -28.61 -57.32
C ARG A 534 -19.79 -28.23 -56.60
N THR A 535 -19.82 -28.39 -55.28
CA THR A 535 -20.96 -28.18 -54.37
C THR A 535 -20.67 -27.16 -53.26
N SER A 536 -19.83 -26.15 -53.53
CA SER A 536 -19.57 -25.01 -52.61
C SER A 536 -20.89 -24.40 -52.05
N PRO A 537 -21.03 -24.17 -50.73
CA PRO A 537 -22.25 -23.61 -50.12
C PRO A 537 -22.63 -22.27 -50.79
N ASN A 538 -21.63 -21.43 -51.01
CA ASN A 538 -21.69 -20.15 -51.71
C ASN A 538 -22.55 -20.17 -53.00
N ARG A 539 -22.35 -21.17 -53.86
CA ARG A 539 -23.10 -21.34 -55.13
C ARG A 539 -24.55 -21.78 -54.91
N LEU A 540 -24.82 -22.59 -53.87
CA LEU A 540 -26.17 -23.03 -53.52
C LEU A 540 -27.00 -21.85 -53.00
N LEU A 541 -26.40 -21.00 -52.16
CA LEU A 541 -27.07 -19.85 -51.55
C LEU A 541 -27.31 -18.70 -52.54
N LYS A 542 -26.30 -18.33 -53.35
CA LYS A 542 -26.36 -17.18 -54.28
C LYS A 542 -27.53 -17.27 -55.27
N GLY A 543 -27.92 -18.48 -55.67
CA GLY A 543 -29.06 -18.73 -56.56
C GLY A 543 -30.45 -18.49 -55.96
N VAL A 544 -30.56 -18.25 -54.64
CA VAL A 544 -31.84 -18.14 -53.92
C VAL A 544 -32.08 -16.74 -53.35
N PHE A 545 -31.09 -16.15 -52.66
CA PHE A 545 -31.26 -14.89 -51.92
C PHE A 545 -30.64 -13.65 -52.59
N GLY A 546 -29.71 -13.86 -53.55
CA GLY A 546 -28.86 -12.83 -54.11
C GLY A 546 -27.63 -12.52 -53.24
N ALA A 547 -26.53 -12.07 -53.87
CA ALA A 547 -25.22 -11.98 -53.21
C ALA A 547 -25.20 -11.00 -52.01
N ASP A 548 -25.87 -9.86 -52.11
CA ASP A 548 -25.76 -8.79 -51.11
C ASP A 548 -26.60 -9.06 -49.85
N SER A 549 -27.72 -9.79 -49.98
CA SER A 549 -28.48 -10.29 -48.84
C SER A 549 -27.66 -11.31 -48.04
N LEU A 550 -27.02 -12.26 -48.71
CA LEU A 550 -26.18 -13.26 -48.05
C LEU A 550 -24.99 -12.62 -47.31
N ARG A 551 -24.37 -11.60 -47.91
CA ARG A 551 -23.33 -10.78 -47.24
C ARG A 551 -23.89 -10.06 -46.00
N ASN A 552 -25.06 -9.44 -46.10
CA ASN A 552 -25.67 -8.69 -44.99
C ASN A 552 -26.23 -9.59 -43.87
N ILE A 553 -26.69 -10.80 -44.17
CA ILE A 553 -27.05 -11.81 -43.17
C ILE A 553 -25.77 -12.37 -42.53
N GLY A 554 -24.78 -12.74 -43.35
CA GLY A 554 -23.52 -13.32 -42.87
C GLY A 554 -22.72 -12.40 -41.94
N ASN A 555 -22.61 -11.11 -42.29
CA ASN A 555 -21.95 -10.13 -41.43
C ASN A 555 -22.68 -9.93 -40.09
N ARG A 556 -24.02 -9.93 -40.10
CA ARG A 556 -24.82 -9.89 -38.85
C ARG A 556 -24.64 -11.16 -38.01
N ALA A 557 -24.64 -12.33 -38.65
CA ALA A 557 -24.43 -13.62 -37.99
C ALA A 557 -23.04 -13.74 -37.36
N ARG A 558 -21.97 -13.27 -38.02
CA ARG A 558 -20.62 -13.23 -37.42
C ARG A 558 -20.54 -12.23 -36.26
N ASN A 559 -21.13 -11.05 -36.39
CA ASN A 559 -21.13 -10.05 -35.33
C ASN A 559 -21.89 -10.53 -34.08
N ASP A 560 -23.03 -11.20 -34.25
CA ASP A 560 -23.81 -11.79 -33.15
C ASP A 560 -23.02 -12.91 -32.43
N LEU A 561 -22.34 -13.79 -33.18
CA LEU A 561 -21.46 -14.81 -32.60
C LEU A 561 -20.29 -14.19 -31.83
N ARG A 562 -19.59 -13.23 -32.44
CA ARG A 562 -18.48 -12.48 -31.83
C ARG A 562 -18.91 -11.78 -30.54
N GLN A 563 -20.09 -11.16 -30.54
CA GLN A 563 -20.64 -10.50 -29.36
C GLN A 563 -20.92 -11.50 -28.23
N ARG A 564 -21.57 -12.63 -28.52
CA ARG A 564 -21.87 -13.67 -27.51
C ARG A 564 -20.61 -14.27 -26.90
N ILE A 565 -19.63 -14.63 -27.72
CA ILE A 565 -18.35 -15.18 -27.25
C ILE A 565 -17.56 -14.11 -26.47
N GLY A 566 -17.57 -12.85 -26.95
CA GLY A 566 -16.97 -11.73 -26.24
C GLY A 566 -17.57 -11.51 -24.85
N THR A 567 -18.90 -11.63 -24.69
CA THR A 567 -19.55 -11.59 -23.38
C THR A 567 -19.08 -12.73 -22.47
N LEU A 568 -19.08 -13.98 -22.96
CA LEU A 568 -18.63 -15.13 -22.16
C LEU A 568 -17.17 -14.98 -21.68
N LEU A 569 -16.28 -14.55 -22.57
CA LEU A 569 -14.88 -14.28 -22.25
C LEU A 569 -14.72 -13.10 -21.28
N TYR A 570 -15.56 -12.06 -21.39
CA TYR A 570 -15.56 -10.91 -20.48
C TYR A 570 -16.00 -11.30 -19.06
N GLU A 571 -17.07 -12.09 -18.93
CA GLU A 571 -17.60 -12.57 -17.64
C GLU A 571 -16.64 -13.54 -16.96
N GLU A 572 -15.93 -14.35 -17.75
CA GLU A 572 -14.88 -15.23 -17.23
C GLU A 572 -13.65 -14.42 -16.77
N ARG A 573 -13.26 -13.39 -17.53
CA ARG A 573 -12.22 -12.42 -17.16
C ARG A 573 -12.53 -11.69 -15.84
N THR A 574 -13.80 -11.38 -15.55
CA THR A 574 -14.16 -10.62 -14.33
C THR A 574 -13.77 -11.31 -13.03
N ARG A 575 -13.72 -12.65 -12.96
CA ARG A 575 -13.29 -13.36 -11.73
C ARG A 575 -11.86 -12.97 -11.28
N PHE A 576 -10.98 -12.68 -12.23
CA PHE A 576 -9.61 -12.25 -11.97
C PHE A 576 -9.56 -10.78 -11.55
N THR A 577 -10.30 -9.89 -12.22
CA THR A 577 -10.35 -8.46 -11.83
C THR A 577 -10.98 -8.26 -10.46
N ASP A 578 -12.01 -9.04 -10.12
CA ASP A 578 -12.68 -8.98 -8.82
C ASP A 578 -11.75 -9.50 -7.70
N THR A 579 -10.92 -10.51 -8.00
CA THR A 579 -9.87 -11.00 -7.09
C THR A 579 -8.81 -9.93 -6.84
N LEU A 580 -8.33 -9.23 -7.89
CA LEU A 580 -7.37 -8.12 -7.73
C LEU A 580 -7.99 -6.94 -6.95
N ALA A 581 -9.25 -6.60 -7.20
CA ALA A 581 -9.97 -5.55 -6.49
C ALA A 581 -10.18 -5.90 -4.99
N ALA A 582 -10.42 -7.17 -4.67
CA ALA A 582 -10.55 -7.65 -3.29
C ALA A 582 -9.22 -7.55 -2.49
N VAL A 583 -8.08 -7.67 -3.18
CA VAL A 583 -6.73 -7.56 -2.59
C VAL A 583 -6.32 -6.10 -2.31
N LYS A 584 -6.99 -5.11 -2.94
CA LYS A 584 -6.80 -3.66 -2.70
C LYS A 584 -5.35 -3.20 -2.84
N LEU A 585 -4.72 -3.59 -3.95
CA LEU A 585 -3.41 -3.07 -4.35
C LEU A 585 -3.46 -1.54 -4.51
N PRO A 586 -2.44 -0.81 -4.00
CA PRO A 586 -2.43 0.66 -4.03
C PRO A 586 -2.36 1.22 -5.44
N ASP A 587 -2.58 2.53 -5.57
CA ASP A 587 -2.71 3.21 -6.85
C ASP A 587 -1.53 4.12 -7.22
N GLU A 588 -1.40 4.42 -8.52
CA GLU A 588 -0.48 5.43 -9.04
C GLU A 588 -0.64 6.78 -8.33
N SER A 589 -1.89 7.14 -8.02
CA SER A 589 -2.18 8.35 -7.26
C SER A 589 -1.69 8.29 -5.81
N ASP A 590 -1.55 7.12 -5.17
CA ASP A 590 -1.06 7.01 -3.79
C ASP A 590 0.43 7.36 -3.69
N ALA A 591 1.26 6.82 -4.59
CA ALA A 591 2.69 7.15 -4.66
C ALA A 591 2.89 8.65 -4.93
N VAL A 592 2.17 9.22 -5.91
CA VAL A 592 2.21 10.66 -6.22
C VAL A 592 1.76 11.51 -5.02
N GLN A 593 0.73 11.08 -4.29
CA GLN A 593 0.25 11.76 -3.08
C GLN A 593 1.27 11.73 -1.93
N LEU A 594 2.10 10.69 -1.82
CA LEU A 594 3.18 10.63 -0.81
C LEU A 594 4.29 11.65 -1.13
N TYR A 595 4.80 11.70 -2.36
CA TYR A 595 5.80 12.73 -2.75
C TYR A 595 5.25 14.15 -2.60
N GLN A 596 3.99 14.38 -2.96
CA GLN A 596 3.32 15.65 -2.71
C GLN A 596 3.22 15.96 -1.22
N ALA A 597 2.97 14.97 -0.35
CA ALA A 597 2.95 15.17 1.09
C ALA A 597 4.35 15.50 1.65
N THR A 598 5.41 14.86 1.16
CA THR A 598 6.81 15.22 1.49
C THR A 598 7.12 16.66 1.10
N TYR A 599 6.79 17.09 -0.13
CA TYR A 599 7.02 18.46 -0.59
C TYR A 599 6.18 19.49 0.19
N ASN A 600 4.94 19.15 0.57
CA ASN A 600 4.13 20.01 1.44
C ASN A 600 4.70 20.12 2.87
N LEU A 601 5.33 19.06 3.39
CA LEU A 601 6.05 19.09 4.67
C LEU A 601 7.27 20.01 4.59
N GLU A 602 8.03 19.97 3.49
CA GLU A 602 9.16 20.87 3.25
C GLU A 602 8.77 22.35 3.11
N ILE A 603 7.55 22.65 2.61
CA ILE A 603 7.00 24.01 2.53
C ILE A 603 6.40 24.51 3.86
N ALA A 604 6.00 23.59 4.74
CA ALA A 604 5.37 23.92 6.02
C ALA A 604 6.38 24.12 7.16
N ARG A 605 7.60 23.61 6.98
CA ARG A 605 8.77 23.80 7.84
C ARG A 605 9.42 25.17 7.68
#